data_AF-A0A7V1U7T9-F1
#
_entry.id   AF-A0A7V1U7T9-F1
#
_cell.length_a   1.000
_cell.length_b   1.000
_cell.length_c   1.000
_cell.angle_alpha   90.00
_cell.angle_beta   90.00
_cell.angle_gamma   90.00
#
_symmetry.space_group_name_H-M   'P 1'
#
loop_
_entity.id
_entity.type
_entity.pdbx_description
1 polymer ?
#
loop_
_entity_poly.entity_id
_entity_poly.type
_entity_poly.pdbx_seq_one_letter_code
_entity_poly.pdbx_strand_id
1 'polypeptide(L)'
;GSAASRTLRAIADGREVCVVATLLDGLVLARSAFHHSMNYRSVVVYGRPRAVTDRREQLEACRAIVRHVLPGREDDARMPTERELEQTTIVAIPLEEASAKVRTGPPKDDPEDLELPVWAGVLPLRVVPGEPEPAPDLRPGIARPDYLGRV
;
A
#
# COMPACT_ATOMS: atom_id res chain seq x y z
N GLY A 1 -12.92 -6.92 1.56
CA GLY A 1 -12.52 -8.28 1.12
C GLY A 1 -13.73 -9.20 1.09
N SER A 2 -13.61 -10.44 0.61
CA SER A 2 -14.76 -11.38 0.54
C SER A 2 -15.28 -11.76 1.92
N ALA A 3 -16.61 -11.73 2.10
CA ALA A 3 -17.29 -12.23 3.30
C ALA A 3 -17.07 -13.75 3.56
N ALA A 4 -16.58 -14.47 2.55
CA ALA A 4 -16.23 -15.89 2.68
C ALA A 4 -14.84 -16.12 3.30
N SER A 5 -14.00 -15.10 3.42
CA SER A 5 -12.61 -15.24 3.88
C SER A 5 -12.53 -15.61 5.36
N ARG A 6 -11.99 -16.80 5.67
CA ARG A 6 -11.77 -17.24 7.06
C ARG A 6 -10.89 -16.27 7.85
N THR A 7 -9.80 -15.80 7.24
CA THR A 7 -8.89 -14.84 7.87
C THR A 7 -9.63 -13.53 8.17
N LEU A 8 -10.40 -13.02 7.21
CA LEU A 8 -11.08 -11.74 7.39
C LEU A 8 -12.22 -11.82 8.40
N ARG A 9 -12.93 -12.95 8.49
CA ARG A 9 -13.89 -13.21 9.57
C ARG A 9 -13.22 -13.20 10.94
N ALA A 10 -12.11 -13.93 11.07
CA ALA A 10 -11.35 -13.98 12.32
C ALA A 10 -10.85 -12.57 12.74
N ILE A 11 -10.46 -11.73 11.78
CA ILE A 11 -10.10 -10.33 12.03
C ILE A 11 -11.33 -9.50 12.43
N ALA A 12 -12.45 -9.65 11.73
CA ALA A 12 -13.70 -8.95 12.00
C ALA A 12 -14.31 -9.31 13.37
N ASP A 13 -14.01 -10.51 13.89
CA ASP A 13 -14.39 -11.00 15.23
C ASP A 13 -13.55 -10.34 16.36
N GLY A 14 -12.67 -9.38 16.05
CA GLY A 14 -11.94 -8.59 17.06
C GLY A 14 -10.65 -9.24 17.57
N ARG A 15 -10.08 -10.20 16.83
CA ARG A 15 -8.76 -10.74 17.12
C ARG A 15 -7.69 -9.67 16.95
N GLU A 16 -6.68 -9.70 17.81
CA GLU A 16 -5.51 -8.84 17.64
C GLU A 16 -4.81 -9.13 16.33
N VAL A 17 -4.46 -8.06 15.62
CA VAL A 17 -3.71 -8.12 14.39
C VAL A 17 -2.48 -7.23 14.47
N CYS A 18 -1.52 -7.55 13.61
CA CYS A 18 -0.39 -6.71 13.29
C CYS A 18 -0.47 -6.39 11.79
N VAL A 19 -0.61 -5.12 11.45
CA VAL A 19 -0.63 -4.62 10.07
C VAL A 19 0.71 -3.97 9.79
N VAL A 20 1.40 -4.42 8.75
CA VAL A 20 2.70 -3.89 8.34
C VAL A 20 2.59 -3.32 6.94
N ALA A 21 3.05 -2.08 6.76
CA ALA A 21 3.21 -1.46 5.46
C ALA A 21 4.67 -1.01 5.30
N THR A 22 5.29 -1.38 4.18
CA THR A 22 6.69 -1.06 3.89
C THR A 22 6.83 -0.54 2.46
N LEU A 23 7.48 0.61 2.32
CA LEU A 23 7.92 1.17 1.05
C LEU A 23 9.44 1.00 0.94
N LEU A 24 9.90 0.32 -0.10
CA LEU A 24 11.31 0.14 -0.41
C LEU A 24 11.76 1.26 -1.36
N ASP A 25 12.70 2.09 -0.90
CA ASP A 25 13.14 3.30 -1.59
C ASP A 25 14.50 3.13 -2.28
N GLY A 26 15.27 2.09 -1.92
CA GLY A 26 16.52 1.77 -2.62
C GLY A 26 17.35 0.68 -1.95
N LEU A 27 18.25 0.07 -2.71
CA LEU A 27 19.26 -0.84 -2.19
C LEU A 27 20.51 -0.04 -1.83
N VAL A 28 21.06 -0.26 -0.64
CA VAL A 28 22.30 0.37 -0.21
C VAL A 28 23.42 -0.65 -0.32
N LEU A 29 24.32 -0.40 -1.27
CA LEU A 29 25.40 -1.28 -1.66
C LEU A 29 26.69 -0.70 -1.10
N ALA A 30 27.13 -1.25 0.03
CA ALA A 30 28.40 -0.94 0.69
C ALA A 30 29.59 -1.65 0.02
N ARG A 31 30.82 -1.37 0.44
CA ARG A 31 32.02 -2.07 -0.03
C ARG A 31 32.15 -3.45 0.63
N SER A 32 31.80 -3.54 1.91
CA SER A 32 31.65 -4.80 2.63
C SER A 32 30.20 -5.28 2.60
N ALA A 33 30.01 -6.58 2.36
CA ALA A 33 28.68 -7.19 2.33
C ALA A 33 27.93 -7.05 3.67
N PHE A 34 28.65 -6.93 4.79
CA PHE A 34 28.05 -6.72 6.11
C PHE A 34 27.30 -5.38 6.21
N HIS A 35 27.78 -4.35 5.50
CA HIS A 35 27.22 -3.00 5.53
C HIS A 35 26.17 -2.76 4.44
N HIS A 36 25.88 -3.77 3.62
CA HIS A 36 24.74 -3.72 2.70
C HIS A 36 23.43 -3.51 3.47
N SER A 37 22.51 -2.76 2.87
CA SER A 37 21.23 -2.46 3.50
C SER A 37 20.20 -2.00 2.46
N MET A 38 19.15 -1.34 2.93
CA MET A 38 18.09 -0.76 2.11
C MET A 38 17.66 0.59 2.68
N ASN A 39 17.31 1.51 1.80
CA ASN A 39 16.53 2.68 2.18
C ASN A 39 15.06 2.30 2.10
N TYR A 40 14.30 2.60 3.17
CA TYR A 40 12.90 2.18 3.29
C TYR A 40 12.15 3.03 4.32
N ARG A 41 10.83 2.99 4.23
CA ARG A 41 9.89 3.52 5.22
C ARG A 41 8.92 2.40 5.59
N SER A 42 8.79 2.08 6.87
CA SER A 42 7.90 1.03 7.34
C SER A 42 7.12 1.48 8.56
N VAL A 43 5.86 1.05 8.64
CA VAL A 43 5.01 1.20 9.82
C VAL A 43 4.44 -0.16 10.19
N VAL A 44 4.42 -0.43 11.48
CA VAL A 44 3.76 -1.56 12.11
C VAL A 44 2.65 -1.00 13.00
N VAL A 45 1.43 -1.50 12.83
CA VAL A 45 0.26 -1.12 13.63
C VAL A 45 -0.26 -2.37 14.33
N TYR A 46 -0.42 -2.30 15.64
CA TYR A 46 -1.08 -3.32 16.44
C TYR A 46 -2.48 -2.82 16.83
N GLY A 47 -3.44 -3.73 16.87
CA GLY A 47 -4.77 -3.36 17.32
C GLY A 47 -5.80 -4.48 17.18
N ARG A 48 -6.98 -4.22 17.72
CA ARG A 48 -8.17 -5.07 17.58
C ARG A 48 -9.12 -4.42 16.59
N PRO A 49 -9.22 -4.92 15.36
CA PRO A 49 -10.08 -4.31 14.36
C PRO A 49 -11.55 -4.54 14.73
N ARG A 50 -12.41 -3.63 14.29
CA ARG A 50 -13.86 -3.82 14.32
C ARG A 50 -14.38 -4.07 12.91
N ALA A 51 -15.43 -4.88 12.81
CA ALA A 51 -16.21 -4.98 11.58
C ALA A 51 -16.95 -3.65 11.33
N VAL A 52 -16.95 -3.20 10.07
CA VAL A 52 -17.79 -2.08 9.62
C VAL A 52 -19.11 -2.67 9.13
N THR A 53 -20.16 -2.56 9.97
CA THR A 53 -21.48 -3.17 9.73
C THR A 53 -22.54 -2.15 9.33
N ASP A 54 -22.37 -0.87 9.68
CA ASP A 54 -23.26 0.18 9.24
C ASP A 54 -23.14 0.40 7.73
N ARG A 55 -24.29 0.42 7.03
CA ARG A 55 -24.33 0.44 5.57
C ARG A 55 -23.77 1.74 4.99
N ARG A 56 -24.00 2.86 5.68
CA ARG A 56 -23.50 4.16 5.26
C ARG A 56 -21.99 4.22 5.46
N GLU A 57 -21.49 3.75 6.59
CA GLU A 57 -20.05 3.64 6.86
C GLU A 57 -19.35 2.73 5.83
N GLN A 58 -19.96 1.60 5.44
CA GLN A 58 -19.43 0.73 4.39
C GLN A 58 -19.26 1.47 3.05
N LEU A 59 -20.27 2.23 2.64
CA LEU A 59 -20.23 3.03 1.41
C LEU A 59 -19.17 4.12 1.48
N GLU A 60 -19.07 4.82 2.60
CA GLU A 60 -18.04 5.85 2.85
C GLU A 60 -16.64 5.24 2.81
N ALA A 61 -16.44 4.07 3.43
CA ALA A 61 -15.19 3.33 3.39
C ALA A 61 -14.82 2.87 1.97
N CYS A 62 -15.78 2.34 1.19
CA CYS A 62 -15.55 1.99 -0.21
C CYS A 62 -15.12 3.19 -1.04
N ARG A 63 -15.80 4.34 -0.89
CA ARG A 63 -15.40 5.59 -1.56
C ARG A 63 -14.00 6.02 -1.16
N ALA A 64 -13.67 5.99 0.13
CA ALA A 64 -12.35 6.36 0.64
C ALA A 64 -11.24 5.44 0.08
N ILE A 65 -11.49 4.13 0.01
CA ILE A 65 -10.55 3.16 -0.58
C ILE A 65 -10.33 3.45 -2.07
N VAL A 66 -11.40 3.65 -2.85
CA VAL A 66 -11.28 3.94 -4.29
C VAL A 66 -10.52 5.25 -4.52
N ARG A 67 -10.86 6.31 -3.78
CA ARG A 67 -10.16 7.59 -3.80
C ARG A 67 -8.68 7.46 -3.44
N HIS A 68 -8.35 6.65 -2.44
CA HIS A 68 -6.96 6.43 -2.02
C HIS A 68 -6.13 5.74 -3.10
N VAL A 69 -6.72 4.80 -3.83
CA VAL A 69 -6.05 4.10 -4.94
C VAL A 69 -5.86 5.03 -6.14
N LEU A 70 -6.91 5.77 -6.51
CA LEU A 70 -6.86 6.68 -7.66
C LEU A 70 -7.87 7.82 -7.46
N PRO A 71 -7.39 9.02 -7.08
CA PRO A 71 -8.25 10.18 -6.87
C PRO A 71 -9.09 10.53 -8.11
N GLY A 72 -10.39 10.71 -7.94
CA GLY A 72 -11.36 10.98 -9.00
C GLY A 72 -12.09 9.73 -9.49
N ARG A 73 -11.55 8.52 -9.26
CA ARG A 73 -12.19 7.27 -9.68
C ARG A 73 -13.47 6.98 -8.89
N GLU A 74 -13.58 7.50 -7.68
CA GLU A 74 -14.75 7.31 -6.81
C GLU A 74 -16.01 8.02 -7.32
N ASP A 75 -15.85 9.02 -8.18
CA ASP A 75 -16.95 9.76 -8.80
C ASP A 75 -17.23 9.29 -10.23
N ASP A 76 -16.23 8.72 -10.92
CA ASP A 76 -16.36 8.15 -12.26
C ASP A 76 -16.93 6.71 -12.25
N ALA A 77 -16.49 5.87 -11.31
CA ALA A 77 -16.97 4.50 -11.17
C ALA A 77 -18.26 4.42 -10.35
N ARG A 78 -19.22 3.57 -10.78
CA ARG A 78 -20.42 3.28 -9.98
C ARG A 78 -20.01 2.69 -8.62
N MET A 79 -20.47 3.29 -7.54
CA MET A 79 -20.28 2.76 -6.18
C MET A 79 -21.03 1.44 -5.94
N PRO A 80 -20.55 0.58 -5.02
CA PRO A 80 -21.12 -0.73 -4.79
C PRO A 80 -22.64 -0.71 -4.54
N THR A 81 -23.34 -1.68 -5.12
CA THR A 81 -24.74 -1.99 -4.84
C THR A 81 -24.87 -2.62 -3.46
N GLU A 82 -26.10 -2.65 -2.94
CA GLU A 82 -26.41 -3.35 -1.70
C GLU A 82 -25.95 -4.82 -1.69
N ARG A 83 -26.19 -5.54 -2.79
CA ARG A 83 -25.75 -6.92 -2.94
C ARG A 83 -24.23 -7.06 -2.92
N GLU A 84 -23.50 -6.17 -3.58
CA GLU A 84 -22.04 -6.18 -3.58
C GLU A 84 -21.47 -5.89 -2.18
N LEU A 85 -22.11 -4.99 -1.44
CA LEU A 85 -21.73 -4.67 -0.07
C LEU A 85 -22.03 -5.85 0.89
N GLU A 86 -23.13 -6.59 0.72
CA GLU A 86 -23.40 -7.82 1.50
C GLU A 86 -22.33 -8.90 1.33
N GLN A 87 -21.71 -8.94 0.14
CA GLN A 87 -20.62 -9.88 -0.15
C GLN A 87 -19.24 -9.38 0.30
N THR A 88 -19.19 -8.17 0.87
CA THR A 88 -17.95 -7.47 1.22
C THR A 88 -17.83 -7.28 2.73
N THR A 89 -16.73 -7.75 3.30
CA THR A 89 -16.32 -7.41 4.67
C THR A 89 -15.31 -6.27 4.64
N ILE A 90 -15.58 -5.24 5.44
CA ILE A 90 -14.69 -4.10 5.70
C ILE A 90 -14.39 -4.11 7.20
N VAL A 91 -13.13 -3.87 7.55
CA VAL A 91 -12.68 -3.77 8.95
C VAL A 91 -11.95 -2.45 9.14
N ALA A 92 -12.12 -1.85 10.32
CA ALA A 92 -11.39 -0.66 10.73
C ALA A 92 -10.44 -1.05 11.87
N ILE A 93 -9.15 -0.78 11.67
CA ILE A 93 -8.12 -0.94 12.71
C ILE A 93 -7.81 0.45 13.29
N PRO A 94 -7.78 0.59 14.61
CA PRO A 94 -7.49 1.86 15.22
C PRO A 94 -5.95 2.07 15.27
N LEU A 95 -5.48 3.31 15.25
CA LEU A 95 -4.06 3.66 15.03
C LEU A 95 -3.33 4.08 16.32
N GLU A 96 -3.85 3.72 17.50
CA GLU A 96 -3.28 4.13 18.79
C GLU A 96 -1.94 3.45 19.09
N GLU A 97 -1.75 2.21 18.63
CA GLU A 97 -0.51 1.46 18.83
C GLU A 97 0.22 1.24 17.50
N ALA A 98 1.19 2.11 17.21
CA ALA A 98 1.98 2.03 15.99
C ALA A 98 3.46 2.36 16.23
N SER A 99 4.33 1.74 15.44
CA SER A 99 5.77 2.02 15.40
C SER A 99 6.22 2.19 13.96
N ALA A 100 7.01 3.23 13.70
CA ALA A 100 7.54 3.53 12.37
C ALA A 100 9.07 3.54 12.36
N LYS A 101 9.65 3.07 11.25
CA LYS A 101 11.09 3.09 11.02
C LYS A 101 11.39 3.60 9.61
N VAL A 102 12.34 4.51 9.53
CA VAL A 102 12.84 5.07 8.28
C VAL A 102 14.35 4.88 8.22
N ARG A 103 14.84 4.40 7.07
CA ARG A 103 16.26 4.40 6.75
C ARG A 103 16.46 5.12 5.42
N THR A 104 17.36 6.09 5.43
CA THR A 104 17.77 6.85 4.24
C THR A 104 19.29 7.03 4.26
N GLY A 105 19.86 7.42 3.12
CA GLY A 105 21.27 7.81 3.00
C GLY A 105 22.18 6.72 2.39
N PRO A 106 23.49 7.02 2.32
CA PRO A 106 24.51 6.17 1.71
C PRO A 106 24.86 4.93 2.56
N PRO A 107 25.69 4.01 2.03
CA PRO A 107 26.35 3.00 2.86
C PRO A 107 27.22 3.64 3.94
N LYS A 108 27.46 2.89 5.03
CA LYS A 108 28.33 3.27 6.14
C LYS A 108 29.43 2.23 6.26
N ASP A 109 30.43 2.33 5.39
CA ASP A 109 31.60 1.44 5.41
C ASP A 109 32.50 1.76 6.62
N ASP A 110 33.19 0.74 7.12
CA ASP A 110 34.25 0.94 8.11
C ASP A 110 35.48 1.59 7.46
N PRO A 111 36.32 2.33 8.20
CA PRO A 111 37.47 3.04 7.63
C PRO A 111 38.43 2.13 6.83
N GLU A 112 38.60 0.88 7.25
CA GLU A 112 39.46 -0.11 6.58
C GLU A 112 38.93 -0.56 5.21
N ASP A 113 37.62 -0.48 4.99
CA ASP A 113 36.98 -0.88 3.73
C ASP A 113 37.05 0.21 2.66
N LEU A 114 37.35 1.47 3.02
CA LEU A 114 37.28 2.62 2.10
C LEU A 114 38.26 2.51 0.91
N GLU A 115 39.39 1.83 1.12
CA GLU A 115 40.43 1.60 0.11
C GLU A 115 40.14 0.38 -0.78
N LEU A 116 39.09 -0.40 -0.49
CA LEU A 116 38.72 -1.53 -1.33
C LEU A 116 38.30 -1.02 -2.72
N PRO A 117 38.75 -1.67 -3.82
CA PRO A 117 38.39 -1.31 -5.19
C PRO A 117 36.97 -1.81 -5.55
N VAL A 118 36.00 -1.53 -4.69
CA VAL A 118 34.60 -1.94 -4.80
C VAL A 118 33.73 -0.69 -4.91
N TRP A 119 32.83 -0.67 -5.89
CA TRP A 119 31.85 0.41 -6.01
C TRP A 119 30.86 0.36 -4.84
N ALA A 120 30.55 1.52 -4.26
CA ALA A 120 29.56 1.65 -3.20
C ALA A 120 28.63 2.83 -3.46
N GLY A 121 27.36 2.66 -3.13
CA GLY A 121 26.32 3.66 -3.39
C GLY A 121 24.93 3.17 -3.06
N VAL A 122 23.93 3.85 -3.64
CA VAL A 122 22.52 3.50 -3.50
C VAL A 122 21.95 3.27 -4.89
N LEU A 123 21.23 2.17 -5.08
CA LEU A 123 20.36 1.94 -6.22
C LEU A 123 18.94 2.35 -5.83
N PRO A 124 18.43 3.53 -6.24
CA PRO A 124 17.09 3.97 -5.89
C PRO A 124 16.04 3.06 -6.53
N LEU A 125 14.98 2.74 -5.79
CA LEU A 125 13.84 1.97 -6.26
C LEU A 125 12.58 2.85 -6.17
N ARG A 126 11.77 2.81 -7.22
CA ARG A 126 10.52 3.59 -7.31
C ARG A 126 9.44 2.75 -7.97
N VAL A 127 8.22 2.88 -7.46
CA VAL A 127 7.02 2.43 -8.17
C VAL A 127 6.54 3.61 -8.99
N VAL A 128 6.46 3.41 -10.31
CA VAL A 128 6.01 4.44 -11.26
C VAL A 128 4.84 3.86 -12.04
N PRO A 129 3.70 4.55 -12.13
CA PRO A 129 2.60 4.14 -13.00
C PRO A 129 3.07 3.97 -14.46
N GLY A 130 2.57 2.92 -15.12
CA GLY A 130 2.73 2.77 -16.56
C GLY A 130 1.67 3.54 -17.34
N GLU A 131 1.74 3.46 -18.67
CA GLU A 131 0.67 3.98 -19.53
C GLU A 131 -0.63 3.18 -19.33
N PRO A 132 -1.79 3.83 -19.17
CA PRO A 132 -3.07 3.15 -19.08
C PRO A 132 -3.41 2.38 -20.35
N GLU A 133 -3.68 1.09 -20.16
CA GLU A 133 -4.13 0.19 -21.23
C GLU A 133 -5.66 0.06 -21.17
N PRO A 134 -6.40 0.33 -22.26
CA PRO A 134 -7.84 0.19 -22.28
C PRO A 134 -8.24 -1.29 -22.22
N ALA A 135 -9.36 -1.58 -21.56
CA ALA A 135 -9.92 -2.92 -21.57
C ALA A 135 -10.29 -3.36 -23.01
N PRO A 136 -10.06 -4.62 -23.42
CA PRO A 136 -10.37 -5.09 -24.78
C PRO A 136 -11.85 -4.97 -25.17
N ASP A 137 -12.76 -4.95 -24.19
CA ASP A 137 -14.20 -4.84 -24.33
C ASP A 137 -14.73 -3.41 -24.07
N LEU A 138 -13.83 -2.42 -23.95
CA LEU A 138 -14.22 -1.03 -23.78
C LEU A 138 -14.99 -0.57 -25.03
N ARG A 139 -16.24 -0.13 -24.83
CA ARG A 139 -17.08 0.36 -25.92
C ARG A 139 -16.41 1.54 -26.63
N PRO A 140 -16.51 1.63 -27.97
CA PRO A 140 -15.99 2.75 -28.73
C PRO A 140 -16.56 4.09 -28.25
N GLY A 141 -15.74 5.14 -28.29
CA GLY A 141 -16.15 6.51 -27.93
C GLY A 141 -16.05 6.85 -26.44
N ILE A 142 -15.68 5.90 -25.56
CA ILE A 142 -15.36 6.21 -24.16
C ILE A 142 -13.92 6.72 -24.09
N ALA A 143 -13.77 8.01 -23.81
CA ALA A 143 -12.46 8.64 -23.65
C ALA A 143 -11.76 8.21 -22.36
N ARG A 144 -10.43 8.22 -22.38
CA ARG A 144 -9.60 8.09 -21.17
C ARG A 144 -9.91 9.25 -20.22
N PRO A 145 -10.23 9.01 -18.94
CA PRO A 145 -10.40 10.09 -17.98
C PRO A 145 -9.12 10.90 -17.75
N ASP A 146 -9.24 12.23 -17.67
CA ASP A 146 -8.12 13.16 -17.51
C ASP A 146 -7.32 12.94 -16.21
N TYR A 147 -7.98 12.45 -15.15
CA TYR A 147 -7.33 12.20 -13.86
C TYR A 147 -6.30 11.05 -13.92
N LEU A 148 -6.31 10.22 -14.97
CA LEU A 148 -5.30 9.19 -15.20
C LEU A 148 -3.94 9.74 -15.65
N GLY A 149 -3.85 11.02 -16.04
CA GLY A 149 -2.58 11.68 -16.37
C GLY A 149 -1.91 12.37 -15.18
N ARG A 150 -2.53 12.33 -13.99
CA ARG A 150 -2.07 13.04 -12.78
C ARG A 150 -1.40 12.11 -11.75
N VAL A 151 -1.07 10.88 -12.14
CA VAL A 151 -0.55 9.82 -11.26
C VAL A 151 0.96 9.68 -11.41
#